data_AF-A0A817PJL1-F1
#
_entry.id   AF-A0A817PJL1-F1
#
_cell.length_a   1.000
_cell.length_b   1.000
_cell.length_c   1.000
_cell.angle_alpha   90.00
_cell.angle_beta   90.00
_cell.angle_gamma   90.00
#
_symmetry.space_group_name_H-M   'P 1'
#
loop_
_entity.id
_entity.type
_entity.pdbx_description
1 polymer ?
#
loop_
_entity_poly.entity_id
_entity_poly.type
_entity_poly.pdbx_seq_one_letter_code
_entity_poly.pdbx_strand_id
1 'polypeptide(L)'
;MNTNFIKKLFTSPKKNLSHNNDANNLSHSTYSDGIAISTILGGLKLYDDDVHSNTASRKYKSTSSLYDVVIRINNLSDLSSQGWEILVGEHTKKIIRNKMIPKNNASEKTPDELGEGVIVTVLGAYNRGKSFLLKNLCNIELPDGNLVHTEGLSITAGRENYTNIVFLDTAGTDTPVNNDEIEYKRATEALLREVVLHLSTFLIIVVNRLRATDQTYIRQILKYCRDSQSTLNKKNIIIVHNLLDIETIEDINKIIQHEIEEIFNAVAQEIQLTMNGTSRPIKYFTSKQQNGIEVRHYVLARKHSNAAEIWNRQSLDGIMNLLQNSDSKRSLDIIRDIISFINNKLPKLFKINNYAGDNATKPVLQIVQHDNQPYIVLTDRRHRQNLLEEPCLLELSEKIVYDDAGYFIRNESGQWQPRYNLYEDDTKYYLIIELTGFKQDELKANVLEKSIVIDGNRSDLNQLMAHPIVRQSDILIGSFKLTIPFECEIDINEIKSERDDGFIRLIVPKKKQIQKPIKL
;
A
#
# COMPACT_ATOMS: atom_id res chain seq x y z
N MET A 1 -11.72 -46.02 58.16
CA MET A 1 -11.86 -47.28 57.40
C MET A 1 -12.04 -46.94 55.94
N ASN A 2 -11.15 -47.48 55.09
CA ASN A 2 -11.20 -47.63 53.63
C ASN A 2 -11.78 -46.52 52.74
N THR A 3 -10.88 -45.79 52.07
CA THR A 3 -11.14 -45.11 50.79
C THR A 3 -9.99 -45.42 49.82
N ASN A 4 -10.05 -46.59 49.18
CA ASN A 4 -9.07 -47.06 48.20
C ASN A 4 -9.77 -47.42 46.87
N PHE A 5 -10.30 -46.40 46.17
CA PHE A 5 -10.68 -46.55 44.76
C PHE A 5 -10.35 -45.33 43.87
N ILE A 6 -9.62 -44.34 44.38
CA ILE A 6 -9.15 -43.18 43.59
C ILE A 6 -7.62 -43.08 43.73
N LYS A 7 -6.88 -43.92 43.00
CA LYS A 7 -5.41 -43.79 42.77
C LYS A 7 -4.89 -44.83 41.77
N LYS A 8 -5.44 -44.82 40.54
CA LYS A 8 -4.94 -45.68 39.44
C LYS A 8 -4.72 -44.92 38.12
N LEU A 9 -4.34 -43.65 38.21
CA LEU A 9 -4.02 -42.82 37.03
C LEU A 9 -2.66 -42.09 37.09
N PHE A 10 -1.88 -42.23 38.16
CA PHE A 10 -0.54 -41.66 38.21
C PHE A 10 0.38 -42.57 39.03
N THR A 11 1.26 -43.29 38.34
CA THR A 11 2.70 -43.45 38.64
C THR A 11 3.26 -44.69 37.93
N SER A 12 4.21 -44.49 37.02
CA SER A 12 5.15 -45.50 36.56
C SER A 12 6.57 -45.16 37.06
N PRO A 13 7.47 -46.15 37.21
CA PRO A 13 8.57 -46.10 38.15
C PRO A 13 9.90 -45.63 37.53
N LYS A 14 10.76 -45.07 38.39
CA LYS A 14 12.17 -44.73 38.10
C LYS A 14 12.96 -45.97 37.67
N LYS A 15 13.76 -45.82 36.60
CA LYS A 15 14.97 -46.63 36.34
C LYS A 15 16.14 -45.74 35.94
N ASN A 16 17.32 -46.20 36.34
CA ASN A 16 18.57 -45.48 36.51
C ASN A 16 19.23 -44.96 35.23
N LEU A 17 20.08 -43.95 35.45
CA LEU A 17 20.99 -43.31 34.52
C LEU A 17 21.91 -44.30 33.79
N SER A 18 21.96 -44.20 32.48
CA SER A 18 23.19 -44.33 31.70
C SER A 18 23.29 -43.13 30.77
N HIS A 19 24.35 -42.34 30.92
CA HIS A 19 24.70 -41.26 30.01
C HIS A 19 24.83 -41.79 28.58
N ASN A 20 23.97 -41.33 27.68
CA ASN A 20 24.26 -41.25 26.26
C ASN A 20 23.73 -39.93 25.72
N ASN A 21 24.65 -39.18 25.13
CA ASN A 21 24.44 -37.90 24.48
C ASN A 21 23.63 -38.10 23.19
N ASP A 22 22.32 -37.90 23.25
CA ASP A 22 21.47 -37.77 22.05
C ASP A 22 20.47 -36.63 22.25
N ALA A 23 21.01 -35.42 22.37
CA ALA A 23 20.28 -34.17 22.20
C ALA A 23 20.84 -33.45 20.97
N ASN A 24 20.60 -34.02 19.79
CA ASN A 24 20.85 -33.41 18.48
C ASN A 24 20.19 -34.29 17.41
N ASN A 25 18.85 -34.29 17.33
CA ASN A 25 18.11 -34.74 16.15
C ASN A 25 16.63 -34.32 16.27
N LEU A 26 16.39 -33.01 16.35
CA LEU A 26 15.18 -32.47 15.72
C LEU A 26 15.57 -32.17 14.28
N SER A 27 15.02 -32.98 13.38
CA SER A 27 15.15 -32.90 11.94
C SER A 27 14.94 -31.47 11.45
N HIS A 28 16.03 -30.83 11.01
CA HIS A 28 16.03 -29.68 10.14
C HIS A 28 15.21 -30.02 8.89
N SER A 29 14.01 -29.46 8.76
CA SER A 29 13.31 -29.44 7.48
C SER A 29 14.20 -28.71 6.49
N THR A 30 14.68 -29.44 5.50
CA THR A 30 15.29 -28.90 4.29
C THR A 30 14.31 -27.90 3.66
N TYR A 31 14.58 -26.60 3.80
CA TYR A 31 13.85 -25.54 3.11
C TYR A 31 13.94 -25.82 1.61
N SER A 32 12.86 -26.31 0.99
CA SER A 32 12.72 -26.17 -0.46
C SER A 32 12.56 -24.68 -0.74
N ASP A 33 13.54 -24.06 -1.38
CA ASP A 33 13.53 -22.63 -1.64
C ASP A 33 12.30 -22.27 -2.49
N GLY A 34 11.24 -21.78 -1.86
CA GLY A 34 9.99 -21.41 -2.52
C GLY A 34 10.21 -20.42 -3.67
N ILE A 35 9.33 -20.48 -4.67
CA ILE A 35 9.44 -19.64 -5.87
C ILE A 35 9.46 -18.15 -5.49
N ALA A 36 8.59 -17.71 -4.57
CA ALA A 36 8.53 -16.32 -4.13
C ALA A 36 9.85 -15.81 -3.53
N ILE A 37 10.42 -16.52 -2.55
CA ILE A 37 11.70 -16.12 -1.94
C ILE A 37 12.83 -16.13 -2.97
N SER A 38 12.81 -17.08 -3.91
CA SER A 38 13.76 -17.12 -5.01
C SER A 38 13.68 -15.90 -5.91
N THR A 39 12.47 -15.48 -6.28
CA THR A 39 12.26 -14.36 -7.20
C THR A 39 12.59 -13.04 -6.53
N ILE A 40 12.22 -12.85 -5.26
CA ILE A 40 12.60 -11.67 -4.48
C ILE A 40 14.13 -11.51 -4.44
N LEU A 41 14.84 -12.57 -4.03
CA LEU A 41 16.29 -12.53 -3.90
C LEU A 41 16.99 -12.44 -5.28
N GLY A 42 16.40 -13.02 -6.32
CA GLY A 42 16.85 -12.88 -7.71
C GLY A 42 16.67 -11.48 -8.31
N GLY A 43 15.97 -10.57 -7.63
CA GLY A 43 15.89 -9.16 -8.01
C GLY A 43 17.08 -8.32 -7.52
N LEU A 44 17.96 -8.86 -6.66
CA LEU A 44 19.06 -8.13 -6.03
C LEU A 44 20.33 -8.14 -6.91
N LYS A 45 20.87 -6.97 -7.27
CA LYS A 45 21.98 -6.84 -8.26
C LYS A 45 23.36 -7.26 -7.79
N LEU A 46 23.63 -7.29 -6.49
CA LEU A 46 24.94 -7.74 -6.00
C LEU A 46 25.08 -9.25 -6.15
N TYR A 47 25.59 -9.66 -7.30
CA TYR A 47 25.97 -11.03 -7.60
C TYR A 47 27.50 -11.17 -7.44
N ASP A 48 27.95 -12.21 -6.75
CA ASP A 48 29.35 -12.64 -6.84
C ASP A 48 29.55 -13.32 -8.20
N ASP A 49 30.54 -12.87 -8.97
CA ASP A 49 30.91 -13.50 -10.25
C ASP A 49 31.62 -14.85 -10.05
N ASP A 50 32.07 -15.12 -8.82
CA ASP A 50 32.81 -16.31 -8.43
C ASP A 50 32.11 -17.00 -7.25
N VAL A 51 31.67 -18.25 -7.47
CA VAL A 51 30.97 -19.11 -6.50
C VAL A 51 31.80 -19.38 -5.24
N HIS A 52 33.13 -19.22 -5.33
CA HIS A 52 34.04 -19.38 -4.21
C HIS A 52 34.33 -18.08 -3.44
N SER A 53 34.01 -16.92 -4.02
CA SER A 53 34.15 -15.62 -3.35
C SER A 53 32.90 -15.35 -2.53
N ASN A 54 33.00 -15.43 -1.20
CA ASN A 54 31.89 -15.15 -0.28
C ASN A 54 31.60 -13.63 -0.14
N THR A 55 31.88 -12.81 -1.16
CA THR A 55 32.02 -11.36 -1.01
C THR A 55 30.68 -10.61 -1.03
N ALA A 56 29.73 -10.94 -1.90
CA ALA A 56 28.45 -10.26 -2.04
C ALA A 56 27.47 -10.60 -0.91
N SER A 57 27.41 -11.86 -0.47
CA SER A 57 26.57 -12.24 0.70
C SER A 57 27.07 -11.61 2.02
N ARG A 58 28.34 -11.20 2.08
CA ARG A 58 28.91 -10.42 3.19
C ARG A 58 28.67 -8.92 3.07
N LYS A 59 28.38 -8.41 1.87
CA LYS A 59 28.10 -6.99 1.64
C LYS A 59 26.70 -6.61 2.11
N TYR A 60 25.70 -7.46 1.90
CA TYR A 60 24.39 -7.25 2.53
C TYR A 60 24.48 -7.45 4.03
N LYS A 61 24.17 -6.39 4.78
CA LYS A 61 24.02 -6.49 6.23
C LYS A 61 22.77 -7.30 6.57
N SER A 62 22.86 -8.06 7.66
CA SER A 62 21.69 -8.72 8.22
C SER A 62 20.77 -7.70 8.84
N THR A 63 19.47 -7.87 8.63
CA THR A 63 18.50 -7.32 9.55
C THR A 63 18.28 -8.29 10.72
N SER A 64 18.07 -7.76 11.93
CA SER A 64 17.60 -8.54 13.08
C SER A 64 16.09 -8.84 12.99
N SER A 65 15.41 -8.23 12.01
CA SER A 65 14.02 -8.54 11.68
C SER A 65 13.91 -9.87 10.92
N LEU A 66 12.73 -10.49 10.95
CA LEU A 66 12.47 -11.77 10.29
C LEU A 66 12.04 -11.62 8.82
N TYR A 67 12.08 -10.40 8.29
CA TYR A 67 11.79 -10.15 6.87
C TYR A 67 12.90 -10.71 5.99
N ASP A 68 12.54 -11.14 4.77
CA ASP A 68 13.52 -11.66 3.82
C ASP A 68 14.39 -10.54 3.27
N VAL A 69 13.77 -9.39 2.95
CA VAL A 69 14.44 -8.19 2.45
C VAL A 69 13.81 -6.95 3.10
N VAL A 70 14.64 -5.98 3.47
CA VAL A 70 14.20 -4.65 3.94
C VAL A 70 14.91 -3.58 3.12
N ILE A 71 14.14 -2.72 2.46
CA ILE A 71 14.66 -1.51 1.80
C ILE A 71 14.43 -0.34 2.75
N ARG A 72 15.53 0.25 3.26
CA ARG A 72 15.49 1.31 4.28
C ARG A 72 15.15 2.67 3.68
N ILE A 73 13.92 2.80 3.18
CA ILE A 73 13.34 4.07 2.73
C ILE A 73 12.84 4.84 3.97
N ASN A 74 13.78 5.28 4.80
CA ASN A 74 13.46 5.96 6.06
C ASN A 74 13.20 7.45 5.84
N ASN A 75 14.00 8.06 4.96
CA ASN A 75 13.85 9.44 4.54
C ASN A 75 14.15 9.58 3.04
N LEU A 76 13.33 10.37 2.33
CA LEU A 76 13.54 10.72 0.93
C LEU A 76 14.84 11.52 0.71
N SER A 77 15.31 12.28 1.71
CA SER A 77 16.56 13.02 1.63
C SER A 77 17.79 12.11 1.52
N ASP A 78 17.71 10.86 1.97
CA ASP A 78 18.84 9.90 1.87
C ASP A 78 19.27 9.66 0.42
N LEU A 79 18.35 9.82 -0.56
CA LEU A 79 18.69 9.76 -1.99
C LEU A 79 19.69 10.82 -2.41
N SER A 80 19.75 11.94 -1.69
CA SER A 80 20.64 13.05 -1.99
C SER A 80 22.10 12.70 -1.65
N SER A 81 22.31 11.79 -0.69
CA SER A 81 23.60 11.32 -0.21
C SER A 81 23.84 9.84 -0.55
N GLN A 82 23.67 8.93 0.43
CA GLN A 82 24.05 7.53 0.33
C GLN A 82 23.04 6.63 -0.39
N GLY A 83 21.81 7.11 -0.62
CA GLY A 83 20.69 6.30 -1.09
C GLY A 83 20.06 5.44 0.01
N TRP A 84 19.25 4.47 -0.39
CA TRP A 84 18.55 3.57 0.52
C TRP A 84 19.26 2.23 0.62
N GLU A 85 19.68 1.87 1.83
CA GLU A 85 20.32 0.59 2.12
C GLU A 85 19.33 -0.57 1.99
N ILE A 86 19.79 -1.68 1.43
CA ILE A 86 19.07 -2.95 1.36
C ILE A 86 19.66 -3.89 2.41
N LEU A 87 18.82 -4.38 3.31
CA LEU A 87 19.15 -5.43 4.27
C LEU A 87 18.49 -6.74 3.85
N VAL A 88 19.10 -7.86 4.24
CA VAL A 88 18.55 -9.21 4.01
C VAL A 88 18.43 -9.99 5.31
N GLY A 89 17.43 -10.85 5.43
CA GLY A 89 17.25 -11.70 6.61
C GLY A 89 18.36 -12.74 6.74
N GLU A 90 18.79 -13.07 7.96
CA GLU A 90 19.91 -14.00 8.19
C GLU A 90 19.66 -15.39 7.56
N HIS A 91 18.42 -15.87 7.58
CA HIS A 91 18.00 -17.13 6.96
C HIS A 91 18.14 -17.13 5.43
N THR A 92 18.04 -15.96 4.78
CA THR A 92 18.15 -15.83 3.32
C THR A 92 19.59 -15.92 2.82
N LYS A 93 20.58 -15.62 3.66
CA LYS A 93 21.99 -15.61 3.24
C LYS A 93 22.45 -16.95 2.66
N LYS A 94 21.95 -18.07 3.19
CA LYS A 94 22.24 -19.40 2.64
C LYS A 94 21.67 -19.58 1.23
N ILE A 95 20.48 -19.05 0.98
CA ILE A 95 19.80 -19.12 -0.32
C ILE A 95 20.55 -18.25 -1.35
N ILE A 96 20.93 -17.03 -0.96
CA ILE A 96 21.76 -16.14 -1.78
C ILE A 96 23.08 -16.81 -2.14
N ARG A 97 23.70 -17.55 -1.21
CA ARG A 97 24.91 -18.33 -1.48
C ARG A 97 24.70 -19.48 -2.46
N ASN A 98 23.54 -20.15 -2.42
CA ASN A 98 23.31 -21.39 -3.17
C ASN A 98 22.77 -21.16 -4.60
N LYS A 99 22.09 -20.04 -4.90
CA LYS A 99 21.43 -19.78 -6.21
C LYS A 99 22.30 -18.99 -7.21
N MET A 100 23.62 -19.07 -7.08
CA MET A 100 24.59 -18.38 -7.93
C MET A 100 24.53 -18.87 -9.39
N ILE A 101 24.23 -17.97 -10.33
CA ILE A 101 24.42 -18.17 -11.78
C ILE A 101 25.53 -17.19 -12.21
N PRO A 102 26.62 -17.66 -12.85
CA PRO A 102 27.70 -16.77 -13.31
C PRO A 102 27.20 -15.80 -14.40
N LYS A 103 27.68 -14.54 -14.34
CA LYS A 103 27.32 -13.41 -15.24
C LYS A 103 27.41 -13.71 -16.74
N ASN A 104 28.10 -14.76 -17.17
CA ASN A 104 28.33 -15.05 -18.59
C ASN A 104 27.14 -15.73 -19.30
N ASN A 105 26.05 -16.06 -18.59
CA ASN A 105 24.82 -16.65 -19.17
C ASN A 105 23.54 -15.86 -18.83
N ALA A 106 23.63 -14.59 -18.42
CA ALA A 106 22.46 -13.78 -18.12
C ALA A 106 21.79 -13.30 -19.43
N SER A 107 21.05 -14.18 -20.11
CA SER A 107 19.95 -13.73 -20.95
C SER A 107 18.94 -13.01 -20.06
N GLU A 108 18.39 -11.87 -20.50
CA GLU A 108 17.22 -11.29 -19.83
C GLU A 108 16.17 -12.39 -19.67
N LYS A 109 15.90 -12.80 -18.42
CA LYS A 109 14.89 -13.81 -18.14
C LYS A 109 13.57 -13.33 -18.73
N THR A 110 12.92 -14.18 -19.51
CA THR A 110 11.61 -13.85 -20.06
C THR A 110 10.60 -13.66 -18.91
N PRO A 111 9.50 -12.91 -19.11
CA PRO A 111 8.47 -12.72 -18.08
C PRO A 111 7.95 -14.03 -17.48
N ASP A 112 7.90 -15.10 -18.27
CA ASP A 112 7.44 -16.45 -17.87
C ASP A 112 8.44 -17.20 -16.96
N GLU A 113 9.72 -16.79 -16.92
CA GLU A 113 10.74 -17.33 -16.00
C GLU A 113 10.77 -16.61 -14.64
N LEU A 114 10.02 -15.51 -14.50
CA LEU A 114 9.85 -14.80 -13.24
C LEU A 114 8.68 -15.42 -12.48
N GLY A 115 8.91 -15.80 -11.22
CA GLY A 115 7.87 -16.39 -10.39
C GLY A 115 6.64 -15.49 -10.30
N GLU A 116 5.47 -16.05 -10.60
CA GLU A 116 4.20 -15.36 -10.42
C GLU A 116 3.54 -15.75 -9.11
N GLY A 117 2.83 -14.79 -8.52
CA GLY A 117 2.15 -15.02 -7.27
C GLY A 117 1.30 -13.84 -6.82
N VAL A 118 0.93 -13.89 -5.55
CA VAL A 118 0.05 -12.92 -4.91
C VAL A 118 0.88 -12.00 -4.03
N ILE A 119 0.69 -10.70 -4.17
CA ILE A 119 1.34 -9.69 -3.33
C ILE A 119 0.31 -9.12 -2.37
N VAL A 120 0.54 -9.28 -1.07
CA VAL A 120 -0.37 -8.92 -0.01
C VAL A 120 0.22 -7.78 0.79
N THR A 121 -0.54 -6.72 1.02
CA THR A 121 -0.13 -5.64 1.92
C THR A 121 -1.10 -5.52 3.07
N VAL A 122 -0.56 -5.41 4.28
CA VAL A 122 -1.35 -5.20 5.51
C VAL A 122 -1.29 -3.72 5.89
N LEU A 123 -2.43 -3.04 5.83
CA LEU A 123 -2.62 -1.61 6.12
C LEU A 123 -3.42 -1.42 7.41
N GLY A 124 -3.37 -0.21 7.97
CA GLY A 124 -4.09 0.17 9.18
C GLY A 124 -3.25 1.03 10.12
N ALA A 125 -3.91 1.76 11.01
CA ALA A 125 -3.26 2.64 11.97
C ALA A 125 -2.28 1.89 12.91
N TYR A 126 -1.47 2.64 13.67
CA TYR A 126 -0.60 2.08 14.69
C TYR A 126 -1.40 1.27 15.74
N ASN A 127 -0.82 0.19 16.24
CA ASN A 127 -1.39 -0.66 17.29
C ASN A 127 -2.77 -1.31 16.97
N ARG A 128 -3.02 -1.66 15.69
CA ARG A 128 -4.22 -2.40 15.26
C ARG A 128 -4.04 -3.92 15.17
N GLY A 129 -2.84 -4.43 15.48
CA GLY A 129 -2.53 -5.86 15.36
C GLY A 129 -2.15 -6.32 13.94
N LYS A 130 -1.61 -5.41 13.11
CA LYS A 130 -1.08 -5.76 11.78
C LYS A 130 0.00 -6.86 11.85
N SER A 131 0.99 -6.70 12.72
CA SER A 131 2.06 -7.67 12.92
C SER A 131 1.52 -9.00 13.45
N PHE A 132 0.50 -8.97 14.33
CA PHE A 132 -0.18 -10.19 14.77
C PHE A 132 -0.85 -10.91 13.59
N LEU A 133 -1.57 -10.20 12.73
CA LEU A 133 -2.17 -10.80 11.55
C LEU A 133 -1.12 -11.37 10.58
N LEU A 134 -0.07 -10.58 10.30
CA LEU A 134 1.03 -10.98 9.43
C LEU A 134 1.70 -12.26 9.93
N LYS A 135 1.97 -12.37 11.24
CA LYS A 135 2.53 -13.56 11.90
C LYS A 135 1.71 -14.82 11.58
N ASN A 136 0.40 -14.73 11.75
CA ASN A 136 -0.52 -15.85 11.56
C ASN A 136 -0.71 -16.20 10.07
N LEU A 137 -0.68 -15.22 9.16
CA LEU A 137 -0.85 -15.46 7.72
C LEU A 137 0.44 -16.00 7.06
N CYS A 138 1.61 -15.50 7.47
CA CYS A 138 2.89 -15.91 6.88
C CYS A 138 3.40 -17.26 7.42
N ASN A 139 2.84 -17.72 8.55
CA ASN A 139 3.41 -18.77 9.39
C ASN A 139 4.88 -18.50 9.75
N ILE A 140 5.17 -17.27 10.21
CA ILE A 140 6.50 -16.81 10.64
C ILE A 140 6.41 -16.42 12.12
N GLU A 141 7.37 -16.80 12.95
CA GLU A 141 7.41 -16.41 14.37
C GLU A 141 7.86 -14.95 14.57
N LEU A 142 7.01 -13.96 14.30
CA LEU A 142 7.34 -12.56 14.61
C LEU A 142 7.49 -12.35 16.13
N PRO A 143 8.57 -11.67 16.62
CA PRO A 143 8.68 -11.35 18.04
C PRO A 143 7.53 -10.44 18.46
N ASP A 144 6.86 -10.81 19.56
CA ASP A 144 5.76 -10.01 20.12
C ASP A 144 6.36 -8.84 20.90
N GLY A 145 6.06 -7.60 20.49
CA GLY A 145 6.44 -6.42 21.28
C GLY A 145 6.23 -5.11 20.55
N ASN A 146 5.80 -4.09 21.30
CA ASN A 146 5.66 -2.70 20.82
C ASN A 146 7.02 -2.01 20.51
N LEU A 147 8.14 -2.74 20.59
CA LEU A 147 9.51 -2.22 20.55
C LEU A 147 10.28 -2.56 19.26
N VAL A 148 9.75 -3.46 18.41
CA VAL A 148 10.33 -3.73 17.08
C VAL A 148 9.54 -2.92 16.05
N HIS A 149 10.14 -1.84 15.58
CA HIS A 149 9.56 -1.02 14.53
C HIS A 149 9.92 -1.58 13.16
N THR A 150 8.92 -1.76 12.29
CA THR A 150 9.17 -2.01 10.86
C THR A 150 9.90 -0.80 10.27
N GLU A 151 11.00 -1.03 9.55
CA GLU A 151 11.78 0.04 8.89
C GLU A 151 11.51 0.05 7.38
N GLY A 152 11.39 1.24 6.79
CA GLY A 152 11.19 1.43 5.36
C GLY A 152 10.09 0.53 4.75
N LEU A 153 10.49 -0.28 3.76
CA LEU A 153 9.67 -1.29 3.10
C LEU A 153 10.24 -2.68 3.36
N SER A 154 9.50 -3.48 4.12
CA SER A 154 9.82 -4.85 4.48
C SER A 154 9.06 -5.85 3.59
N ILE A 155 9.77 -6.88 3.14
CA ILE A 155 9.28 -7.88 2.19
C ILE A 155 9.52 -9.27 2.78
N THR A 156 8.50 -10.12 2.81
CA THR A 156 8.67 -11.53 3.17
C THR A 156 7.79 -12.48 2.37
N ALA A 157 8.34 -13.62 1.97
CA ALA A 157 7.61 -14.70 1.33
C ALA A 157 6.85 -15.53 2.39
N GLY A 158 5.71 -16.09 1.99
CA GLY A 158 5.02 -17.12 2.76
C GLY A 158 5.91 -18.35 2.99
N ARG A 159 5.79 -18.97 4.16
CA ARG A 159 6.56 -20.17 4.53
C ARG A 159 5.80 -21.46 4.22
N GLU A 160 6.50 -22.58 4.33
CA GLU A 160 5.95 -23.93 4.15
C GLU A 160 5.24 -24.11 2.79
N ASN A 161 3.94 -24.38 2.77
CA ASN A 161 3.16 -24.63 1.56
C ASN A 161 2.73 -23.33 0.84
N TYR A 162 3.16 -22.16 1.33
CA TYR A 162 2.72 -20.84 0.86
C TYR A 162 3.73 -20.17 -0.07
N THR A 163 4.27 -20.94 -1.02
CA THR A 163 5.49 -20.59 -1.78
C THR A 163 5.32 -19.50 -2.84
N ASN A 164 4.09 -19.11 -3.17
CA ASN A 164 3.77 -18.11 -4.21
C ASN A 164 3.07 -16.85 -3.64
N ILE A 165 3.24 -16.59 -2.35
CA ILE A 165 2.65 -15.41 -1.69
C ILE A 165 3.79 -14.56 -1.14
N VAL A 166 3.73 -13.25 -1.40
CA VAL A 166 4.64 -12.27 -0.82
C VAL A 166 3.85 -11.26 -0.02
N PHE A 167 4.33 -10.97 1.18
CA PHE A 167 3.78 -9.95 2.04
C PHE A 167 4.69 -8.71 2.05
N LEU A 168 4.07 -7.55 1.91
CA LEU A 168 4.69 -6.26 2.07
C LEU A 168 4.19 -5.63 3.38
N ASP A 169 5.14 -5.19 4.18
CA ASP A 169 4.89 -4.43 5.40
C ASP A 169 5.68 -3.12 5.33
N THR A 170 5.05 -2.01 5.67
CA THR A 170 5.72 -0.69 5.68
C THR A 170 5.94 -0.26 7.11
N ALA A 171 6.95 0.58 7.33
CA ALA A 171 7.10 1.30 8.59
C ALA A 171 5.76 1.92 9.04
N GLY A 172 5.48 1.83 10.34
CA GLY A 172 4.31 2.46 10.93
C GLY A 172 4.31 3.97 10.67
N THR A 173 3.15 4.51 10.36
CA THR A 173 2.95 5.94 10.15
C THR A 173 3.05 6.69 11.47
N ASP A 174 3.43 7.97 11.43
CA ASP A 174 3.43 8.89 12.58
C ASP A 174 4.54 8.62 13.64
N THR A 175 5.69 8.08 13.22
CA THR A 175 6.87 8.08 14.10
C THR A 175 7.42 9.50 14.25
N PRO A 176 7.73 9.98 15.46
CA PRO A 176 8.26 11.33 15.66
C PRO A 176 9.61 11.50 14.96
N VAL A 177 9.82 12.66 14.33
CA VAL A 177 11.07 13.08 13.70
C VAL A 177 11.42 14.51 14.15
N ASN A 178 12.66 14.93 13.94
CA ASN A 178 13.06 16.32 14.17
C ASN A 178 12.27 17.25 13.22
N ASN A 179 11.97 18.48 13.67
CA ASN A 179 11.10 19.41 12.93
C ASN A 179 11.53 19.64 11.47
N ASP A 180 12.83 19.73 11.22
CA ASP A 180 13.40 19.99 9.88
C ASP A 180 13.22 18.82 8.90
N GLU A 181 12.81 17.65 9.39
CA GLU A 181 12.61 16.43 8.59
C GLU A 181 11.14 16.05 8.40
N ILE A 182 10.20 16.80 8.99
CA ILE A 182 8.77 16.45 8.97
C ILE A 182 8.23 16.36 7.53
N GLU A 183 8.58 17.31 6.66
CA GLU A 183 8.09 17.33 5.28
C GLU A 183 8.60 16.14 4.47
N TYR A 184 9.90 15.84 4.58
CA TYR A 184 10.51 14.68 3.96
C TYR A 184 9.96 13.38 4.51
N LYS A 185 9.77 13.28 5.82
CA LYS A 185 9.16 12.11 6.45
C LYS A 185 7.75 11.89 5.91
N ARG A 186 6.92 12.94 5.86
CA ARG A 186 5.55 12.86 5.33
C ARG A 186 5.53 12.45 3.86
N ALA A 187 6.42 13.00 3.04
CA ALA A 187 6.57 12.63 1.64
C ALA A 187 7.05 11.17 1.48
N THR A 188 7.96 10.72 2.34
CA THR A 188 8.45 9.34 2.39
C THR A 188 7.32 8.37 2.70
N GLU A 189 6.53 8.65 3.73
CA GLU A 189 5.39 7.81 4.11
C GLU A 189 4.33 7.76 3.00
N ALA A 190 4.01 8.91 2.38
CA ALA A 190 3.09 8.97 1.27
C ALA A 190 3.59 8.17 0.05
N LEU A 191 4.89 8.26 -0.28
CA LEU A 191 5.49 7.46 -1.34
C LEU A 191 5.42 5.97 -1.02
N LEU A 192 5.76 5.56 0.20
CA LEU A 192 5.67 4.16 0.64
C LEU A 192 4.25 3.62 0.51
N ARG A 193 3.23 4.39 0.93
CA ARG A 193 1.80 4.04 0.77
C ARG A 193 1.44 3.84 -0.71
N GLU A 194 1.90 4.72 -1.60
CA GLU A 194 1.66 4.56 -3.04
C GLU A 194 2.36 3.36 -3.66
N VAL A 195 3.61 3.09 -3.24
CA VAL A 195 4.41 1.95 -3.70
C VAL A 195 3.69 0.66 -3.35
N VAL A 196 3.33 0.46 -2.08
CA VAL A 196 2.64 -0.78 -1.70
C VAL A 196 1.32 -0.91 -2.42
N LEU A 197 0.50 0.15 -2.49
CA LEU A 197 -0.77 0.13 -3.19
C LEU A 197 -0.62 -0.28 -4.67
N HIS A 198 0.42 0.21 -5.35
CA HIS A 198 0.72 -0.16 -6.72
C HIS A 198 1.09 -1.63 -6.87
N LEU A 199 1.88 -2.17 -5.93
CA LEU A 199 2.39 -3.54 -5.97
C LEU A 199 1.36 -4.60 -5.55
N SER A 200 0.54 -4.35 -4.54
CA SER A 200 -0.31 -5.41 -3.98
C SER A 200 -1.37 -5.91 -4.95
N THR A 201 -1.64 -7.21 -4.99
CA THR A 201 -2.87 -7.75 -5.58
C THR A 201 -3.97 -7.86 -4.52
N PHE A 202 -3.59 -7.99 -3.24
CA PHE A 202 -4.47 -7.93 -2.08
C PHE A 202 -4.10 -6.82 -1.11
N LEU A 203 -5.11 -6.07 -0.66
CA LEU A 203 -4.99 -5.07 0.39
C LEU A 203 -5.79 -5.54 1.59
N ILE A 204 -5.13 -5.75 2.72
CA ILE A 204 -5.75 -6.14 3.98
C ILE A 204 -5.73 -4.94 4.92
N ILE A 205 -6.87 -4.34 5.18
CA ILE A 205 -7.01 -3.21 6.10
C ILE A 205 -7.42 -3.75 7.48
N VAL A 206 -6.57 -3.55 8.49
CA VAL A 206 -6.82 -4.02 9.86
C VAL A 206 -7.37 -2.87 10.71
N VAL A 207 -8.55 -3.08 11.28
CA VAL A 207 -9.23 -2.16 12.19
C VAL A 207 -9.58 -2.89 13.49
N ASN A 208 -9.78 -2.17 14.59
CA ASN A 208 -10.34 -2.78 15.81
C ASN A 208 -11.85 -2.53 15.81
N ARG A 209 -12.42 -2.04 16.94
CA ARG A 209 -13.74 -1.40 16.95
C ARG A 209 -13.77 -0.26 15.92
N LEU A 210 -14.78 -0.23 15.06
CA LEU A 210 -14.86 0.72 13.95
C LEU A 210 -15.12 2.14 14.44
N ARG A 211 -14.14 3.05 14.30
CA ARG A 211 -14.31 4.48 14.60
C ARG A 211 -14.55 5.28 13.32
N ALA A 212 -15.07 6.51 13.47
CA ALA A 212 -15.24 7.43 12.35
C ALA A 212 -13.92 7.68 11.59
N THR A 213 -12.79 7.78 12.31
CA THR A 213 -11.45 7.91 11.72
C THR A 213 -11.07 6.69 10.88
N ASP A 214 -11.41 5.48 11.33
CA ASP A 214 -11.15 4.25 10.58
C ASP A 214 -12.01 4.21 9.31
N GLN A 215 -13.27 4.65 9.38
CA GLN A 215 -14.14 4.75 8.21
C GLN A 215 -13.61 5.76 7.17
N THR A 216 -13.16 6.95 7.60
CA THR A 216 -12.55 7.94 6.71
C THR A 216 -11.30 7.39 6.03
N TYR A 217 -10.42 6.74 6.80
CA TYR A 217 -9.22 6.09 6.28
C TYR A 217 -9.54 5.00 5.23
N ILE A 218 -10.52 4.13 5.53
CA ILE A 218 -10.98 3.10 4.59
C ILE A 218 -11.51 3.76 3.31
N ARG A 219 -12.38 4.77 3.41
CA ARG A 219 -12.92 5.48 2.24
C ARG A 219 -11.83 6.08 1.36
N GLN A 220 -10.77 6.63 1.96
CA GLN A 220 -9.63 7.18 1.23
C GLN A 220 -8.85 6.09 0.49
N ILE A 221 -8.51 4.97 1.14
CA ILE A 221 -7.84 3.83 0.46
C ILE A 221 -8.68 3.34 -0.73
N LEU A 222 -9.99 3.16 -0.52
CA LEU A 222 -10.91 2.70 -1.56
C LEU A 222 -10.95 3.67 -2.75
N LYS A 223 -10.84 4.99 -2.51
CA LYS A 223 -10.71 6.00 -3.57
C LYS A 223 -9.47 5.76 -4.42
N TYR A 224 -8.30 5.55 -3.81
CA TYR A 224 -7.05 5.31 -4.55
C TYR A 224 -7.00 3.96 -5.29
N CYS A 225 -7.82 2.99 -4.88
CA CYS A 225 -7.95 1.73 -5.61
C CYS A 225 -8.70 1.89 -6.94
N ARG A 226 -9.49 2.95 -7.12
CA ARG A 226 -10.31 3.21 -8.33
C ARG A 226 -9.52 3.79 -9.48
N ASP A 227 -8.58 4.70 -9.21
CA ASP A 227 -7.85 5.47 -10.22
C ASP A 227 -6.88 4.65 -11.08
N SER A 228 -6.73 3.36 -10.77
CA SER A 228 -6.03 2.42 -11.63
C SER A 228 -6.94 2.03 -12.80
N GLN A 229 -6.96 2.83 -13.88
CA GLN A 229 -7.79 2.65 -15.11
C GLN A 229 -7.57 1.32 -15.87
N SER A 230 -6.82 0.38 -15.30
CA SER A 230 -6.57 -0.93 -15.86
C SER A 230 -7.54 -1.95 -15.27
N THR A 231 -8.42 -2.50 -16.11
CA THR A 231 -9.21 -3.71 -15.81
C THR A 231 -8.34 -4.94 -15.51
N LEU A 232 -7.03 -4.92 -15.85
CA LEU A 232 -6.08 -5.98 -15.56
C LEU A 232 -5.57 -5.98 -14.10
N ASN A 233 -5.80 -4.92 -13.32
CA ASN A 233 -5.25 -4.77 -11.96
C ASN A 233 -6.33 -4.53 -10.89
N LYS A 234 -7.45 -5.27 -10.96
CA LYS A 234 -8.48 -5.22 -9.92
C LYS A 234 -7.88 -5.67 -8.58
N LYS A 235 -7.77 -4.75 -7.62
CA LYS A 235 -7.27 -5.02 -6.27
C LYS A 235 -8.34 -5.77 -5.48
N ASN A 236 -7.95 -6.83 -4.79
CA ASN A 236 -8.82 -7.54 -3.87
C ASN A 236 -8.70 -6.90 -2.48
N ILE A 237 -9.80 -6.40 -1.94
CA ILE A 237 -9.79 -5.65 -0.68
C ILE A 237 -10.43 -6.46 0.43
N ILE A 238 -9.68 -6.60 1.51
CA ILE A 238 -10.07 -7.30 2.72
C ILE A 238 -10.04 -6.32 3.88
N ILE A 239 -11.08 -6.31 4.70
CA ILE A 239 -11.09 -5.63 5.99
C ILE A 239 -11.10 -6.69 7.10
N VAL A 240 -10.13 -6.63 8.00
CA VAL A 240 -10.06 -7.50 9.17
C VAL A 240 -10.41 -6.69 10.40
N HIS A 241 -11.55 -7.02 11.01
CA HIS A 241 -12.02 -6.46 12.27
C HIS A 241 -11.38 -7.22 13.43
N ASN A 242 -10.27 -6.70 13.92
CA ASN A 242 -9.47 -7.24 15.03
C ASN A 242 -10.00 -6.76 16.38
N LEU A 243 -11.06 -7.42 16.86
CA LEU A 243 -11.77 -7.11 18.11
C LEU A 243 -11.02 -7.68 19.31
N LEU A 244 -9.89 -7.04 19.63
CA LEU A 244 -8.90 -7.47 20.64
C LEU A 244 -9.46 -7.66 22.06
N ASP A 245 -10.58 -7.02 22.37
CA ASP A 245 -11.23 -6.95 23.67
C ASP A 245 -12.46 -7.88 23.78
N ILE A 246 -12.86 -8.54 22.70
CA ILE A 246 -14.09 -9.32 22.64
C ILE A 246 -13.82 -10.80 22.85
N GLU A 247 -14.50 -11.40 23.83
CA GLU A 247 -14.28 -12.79 24.26
C GLU A 247 -15.48 -13.71 24.00
N THR A 248 -16.70 -13.17 23.95
CA THR A 248 -17.93 -13.95 23.87
C THR A 248 -18.53 -13.97 22.46
N ILE A 249 -19.24 -15.06 22.14
CA ILE A 249 -19.93 -15.22 20.85
C ILE A 249 -21.12 -14.24 20.75
N GLU A 250 -21.75 -13.90 21.87
CA GLU A 250 -22.88 -12.96 21.86
C GLU A 250 -22.41 -11.54 21.49
N ASP A 251 -21.35 -11.06 22.13
CA ASP A 251 -20.83 -9.71 21.90
C ASP A 251 -20.29 -9.56 20.48
N ILE A 252 -19.58 -10.58 19.97
CA ILE A 252 -19.06 -10.53 18.61
C ILE A 252 -20.19 -10.50 17.57
N ASN A 253 -21.28 -11.23 17.79
CA ASN A 253 -22.43 -11.23 16.89
C ASN A 253 -23.13 -9.85 16.87
N LYS A 254 -23.28 -9.20 18.03
CA LYS A 254 -23.81 -7.83 18.11
C LYS A 254 -22.95 -6.84 17.33
N ILE A 255 -21.62 -6.97 17.46
CA ILE A 255 -20.67 -6.13 16.74
C ILE A 255 -20.72 -6.38 15.23
N ILE A 256 -20.77 -7.64 14.80
CA ILE A 256 -20.91 -7.99 13.39
C ILE A 256 -22.18 -7.37 12.80
N GLN A 257 -23.31 -7.53 13.48
CA GLN A 257 -24.57 -6.98 13.02
C GLN A 257 -24.48 -5.46 12.84
N HIS A 258 -24.05 -4.74 13.88
CA HIS A 258 -24.02 -3.28 13.84
C HIS A 258 -22.89 -2.71 12.95
N GLU A 259 -21.66 -3.20 13.08
CA GLU A 259 -20.51 -2.59 12.41
C GLU A 259 -20.22 -3.14 11.01
N ILE A 260 -20.64 -4.37 10.71
CA ILE A 260 -20.35 -5.02 9.42
C ILE A 260 -21.61 -5.07 8.57
N GLU A 261 -22.70 -5.63 9.09
CA GLU A 261 -23.94 -5.78 8.31
C GLU A 261 -24.64 -4.43 8.11
N GLU A 262 -24.85 -3.64 9.17
CA GLU A 262 -25.58 -2.36 9.08
C GLU A 262 -24.70 -1.23 8.51
N ILE A 263 -23.51 -0.98 9.06
CA ILE A 263 -22.66 0.17 8.62
C ILE A 263 -22.07 -0.05 7.22
N PHE A 264 -21.54 -1.24 6.92
CA PHE A 264 -20.97 -1.52 5.59
C PHE A 264 -22.00 -2.06 4.60
N ASN A 265 -23.26 -2.29 5.01
CA ASN A 265 -24.25 -3.00 4.20
C ASN A 265 -23.72 -4.36 3.71
N ALA A 266 -22.99 -5.07 4.58
CA ALA A 266 -22.35 -6.32 4.21
C ALA A 266 -23.30 -7.51 4.38
N VAL A 267 -23.20 -8.48 3.48
CA VAL A 267 -24.01 -9.70 3.49
C VAL A 267 -23.13 -10.88 3.89
N ALA A 268 -23.64 -11.73 4.79
CA ALA A 268 -22.98 -12.98 5.14
C ALA A 268 -22.83 -13.90 3.93
N GLN A 269 -21.65 -14.48 3.78
CA GLN A 269 -21.29 -15.43 2.74
C GLN A 269 -20.62 -16.64 3.38
N GLU A 270 -20.67 -17.77 2.67
CA GLU A 270 -20.06 -19.02 3.10
C GLU A 270 -19.27 -19.65 1.95
N ILE A 271 -18.05 -20.10 2.23
CA ILE A 271 -17.23 -20.89 1.30
C ILE A 271 -16.95 -22.25 1.95
N GLN A 272 -17.05 -23.32 1.17
CA GLN A 272 -16.64 -24.65 1.61
C GLN A 272 -15.13 -24.80 1.42
N LEU A 273 -14.42 -25.02 2.53
CA LEU A 273 -12.98 -25.24 2.54
C LEU A 273 -12.69 -26.72 2.78
N THR A 274 -12.06 -27.36 1.80
CA THR A 274 -11.61 -28.76 1.91
C THR A 274 -10.13 -28.80 2.29
N MET A 275 -9.80 -29.31 3.48
CA MET A 275 -8.43 -29.59 3.91
C MET A 275 -8.31 -31.05 4.33
N ASN A 276 -7.33 -31.77 3.82
CA ASN A 276 -7.05 -33.17 4.19
C ASN A 276 -8.30 -34.09 4.13
N GLY A 277 -9.16 -33.90 3.13
CA GLY A 277 -10.39 -34.69 2.96
C GLY A 277 -11.55 -34.31 3.87
N THR A 278 -11.39 -33.31 4.75
CA THR A 278 -12.48 -32.76 5.57
C THR A 278 -12.93 -31.42 5.00
N SER A 279 -14.22 -31.30 4.65
CA SER A 279 -14.85 -30.04 4.24
C SER A 279 -15.44 -29.34 5.45
N ARG A 280 -15.18 -28.04 5.59
CA ARG A 280 -15.84 -27.19 6.58
C ARG A 280 -16.29 -25.87 5.97
N PRO A 281 -17.43 -25.34 6.41
CA PRO A 281 -17.87 -24.02 6.00
C PRO A 281 -17.02 -22.93 6.65
N ILE A 282 -16.70 -21.90 5.86
CA ILE A 282 -16.06 -20.66 6.31
C ILE A 282 -17.02 -19.52 6.07
N LYS A 283 -17.51 -18.92 7.15
CA LYS A 283 -18.31 -17.70 7.10
C LYS A 283 -17.43 -16.45 7.01
N TYR A 284 -17.83 -15.54 6.14
CA TYR A 284 -17.25 -14.20 5.97
C TYR A 284 -18.35 -13.25 5.50
N PHE A 285 -18.06 -11.96 5.30
CA PHE A 285 -19.05 -11.00 4.83
C PHE A 285 -18.55 -10.24 3.62
N THR A 286 -19.45 -9.83 2.74
CA THR A 286 -19.11 -9.03 1.55
C THR A 286 -19.96 -7.78 1.49
N SER A 287 -19.33 -6.64 1.25
CA SER A 287 -20.02 -5.38 0.95
C SER A 287 -19.67 -4.91 -0.45
N LYS A 288 -20.62 -4.25 -1.12
CA LYS A 288 -20.37 -3.52 -2.36
C LYS A 288 -20.41 -2.04 -2.03
N GLN A 289 -19.26 -1.39 -2.19
CA GLN A 289 -19.13 0.03 -1.94
C GLN A 289 -19.74 0.82 -3.11
N GLN A 290 -20.12 2.09 -2.87
CA GLN A 290 -20.76 2.96 -3.89
C GLN A 290 -19.99 3.05 -5.21
N ASN A 291 -18.68 2.79 -5.17
CA ASN A 291 -17.79 2.84 -6.32
C ASN A 291 -17.64 1.49 -7.06
N GLY A 292 -18.49 0.49 -6.76
CA GLY A 292 -18.47 -0.84 -7.38
C GLY A 292 -17.38 -1.79 -6.87
N ILE A 293 -16.59 -1.34 -5.89
CA ILE A 293 -15.54 -2.14 -5.26
C ILE A 293 -16.19 -3.11 -4.28
N GLU A 294 -15.90 -4.40 -4.47
CA GLU A 294 -16.29 -5.45 -3.54
C GLU A 294 -15.25 -5.56 -2.43
N VAL A 295 -15.71 -5.52 -1.19
CA VAL A 295 -14.87 -5.61 0.01
C VAL A 295 -15.28 -6.84 0.80
N ARG A 296 -14.31 -7.66 1.18
CA ARG A 296 -14.52 -8.83 2.03
C ARG A 296 -14.17 -8.50 3.47
N HIS A 297 -15.02 -8.87 4.41
CA HIS A 297 -14.81 -8.64 5.83
C HIS A 297 -14.59 -9.96 6.57
N TYR A 298 -13.56 -9.97 7.40
CA TYR A 298 -13.23 -11.06 8.33
C TYR A 298 -13.12 -10.50 9.74
N VAL A 299 -13.31 -11.36 10.73
CA VAL A 299 -13.41 -10.96 12.14
C VAL A 299 -12.45 -11.79 12.98
N LEU A 300 -11.68 -11.12 13.83
CA LEU A 300 -10.85 -11.74 14.85
C LEU A 300 -11.33 -11.26 16.23
N ALA A 301 -11.35 -12.17 17.19
CA ALA A 301 -11.65 -11.95 18.59
C ALA A 301 -10.38 -12.08 19.45
N ARG A 302 -10.50 -11.77 20.74
CA ARG A 302 -9.40 -11.90 21.70
C ARG A 302 -8.87 -13.33 21.74
N LYS A 303 -7.55 -13.51 21.59
CA LYS A 303 -6.89 -14.81 21.64
C LYS A 303 -7.25 -15.55 22.94
N HIS A 304 -7.43 -16.87 22.85
CA HIS A 304 -7.81 -17.76 23.97
C HIS A 304 -9.22 -17.51 24.54
N SER A 305 -10.13 -16.95 23.74
CA SER A 305 -11.54 -16.81 24.09
C SER A 305 -12.44 -17.75 23.30
N ASN A 306 -13.67 -17.95 23.79
CA ASN A 306 -14.69 -18.76 23.12
C ASN A 306 -15.00 -18.23 21.71
N ALA A 307 -15.04 -16.90 21.54
CA ALA A 307 -15.23 -16.29 20.23
C ALA A 307 -14.05 -16.57 19.28
N ALA A 308 -12.81 -16.56 19.78
CA ALA A 308 -11.63 -16.76 18.95
C ALA A 308 -11.48 -18.20 18.43
N GLU A 309 -11.95 -19.20 19.17
CA GLU A 309 -11.92 -20.61 18.71
C GLU A 309 -12.68 -20.80 17.39
N ILE A 310 -13.74 -20.02 17.20
CA ILE A 310 -14.55 -20.04 15.97
C ILE A 310 -14.00 -19.00 14.98
N TRP A 311 -14.03 -17.73 15.35
CA TRP A 311 -13.84 -16.62 14.41
C TRP A 311 -12.40 -16.46 13.95
N ASN A 312 -11.40 -16.65 14.82
CA ASN A 312 -10.00 -16.43 14.42
C ASN A 312 -9.57 -17.47 13.42
N ARG A 313 -9.85 -18.75 13.72
CA ARG A 313 -9.52 -19.87 12.85
C ARG A 313 -10.22 -19.71 11.50
N GLN A 314 -11.54 -19.52 11.53
CA GLN A 314 -12.34 -19.33 10.31
C GLN A 314 -11.84 -18.18 9.44
N SER A 315 -11.52 -17.03 10.05
CA SER A 315 -11.05 -15.85 9.33
C SER A 315 -9.67 -16.05 8.72
N LEU A 316 -8.71 -16.58 9.48
CA LEU A 316 -7.36 -16.83 8.99
C LEU A 316 -7.35 -17.86 7.85
N ASP A 317 -8.09 -18.96 8.02
CA ASP A 317 -8.22 -19.99 6.99
C ASP A 317 -8.91 -19.46 5.73
N GLY A 318 -9.94 -18.62 5.90
CA GLY A 318 -10.67 -18.01 4.80
C GLY A 318 -9.83 -17.04 3.99
N ILE A 319 -9.09 -16.16 4.67
CA ILE A 319 -8.12 -15.26 4.02
C ILE A 319 -7.07 -16.08 3.29
N MET A 320 -6.49 -17.09 3.93
CA MET A 320 -5.39 -17.82 3.33
C MET A 320 -5.81 -18.66 2.13
N ASN A 321 -6.99 -19.27 2.17
CA ASN A 321 -7.59 -19.95 1.04
C ASN A 321 -7.79 -19.01 -0.15
N LEU A 322 -8.25 -17.78 0.11
CA LEU A 322 -8.44 -16.77 -0.92
C LEU A 322 -7.11 -16.37 -1.56
N LEU A 323 -6.05 -16.18 -0.75
CA LEU A 323 -4.73 -15.82 -1.25
C LEU A 323 -4.11 -16.93 -2.11
N GLN A 324 -4.23 -18.20 -1.71
CA GLN A 324 -3.65 -19.34 -2.44
C GLN A 324 -4.35 -19.65 -3.75
N ASN A 325 -5.68 -19.53 -3.77
CA ASN A 325 -6.51 -19.89 -4.92
C ASN A 325 -6.91 -18.66 -5.76
N SER A 326 -6.22 -17.54 -5.60
CA SER A 326 -6.50 -16.32 -6.36
C SER A 326 -6.02 -16.43 -7.80
N ASP A 327 -6.87 -16.01 -8.74
CA ASP A 327 -6.49 -15.77 -10.14
C ASP A 327 -5.76 -14.42 -10.34
N SER A 328 -5.79 -13.54 -9.34
CA SER A 328 -5.11 -12.22 -9.38
C SER A 328 -3.62 -12.35 -9.06
N LYS A 329 -2.89 -13.05 -9.92
CA LYS A 329 -1.42 -13.23 -9.82
C LYS A 329 -0.69 -12.16 -10.61
N ARG A 330 0.55 -11.86 -10.22
CA ARG A 330 1.47 -10.99 -10.93
C ARG A 330 2.92 -11.44 -10.74
N SER A 331 3.83 -10.87 -11.52
CA SER A 331 5.26 -11.05 -11.32
C SER A 331 5.68 -10.67 -9.90
N LEU A 332 6.51 -11.53 -9.28
CA LEU A 332 7.09 -11.33 -7.96
C LEU A 332 8.46 -10.63 -8.01
N ASP A 333 8.85 -10.03 -9.14
CA ASP A 333 10.03 -9.17 -9.27
C ASP A 333 9.79 -7.80 -8.62
N ILE A 334 9.64 -7.83 -7.30
CA ILE A 334 9.20 -6.69 -6.50
C ILE A 334 10.23 -5.56 -6.53
N ILE A 335 11.52 -5.88 -6.53
CA ILE A 335 12.59 -4.87 -6.51
C ILE A 335 12.56 -4.04 -7.81
N ARG A 336 12.41 -4.70 -8.96
CA ARG A 336 12.27 -4.02 -10.25
C ARG A 336 11.02 -3.16 -10.30
N ASP A 337 9.88 -3.70 -9.84
CA ASP A 337 8.61 -3.00 -9.86
C ASP A 337 8.62 -1.76 -8.94
N ILE A 338 9.26 -1.84 -7.77
CA ILE A 338 9.50 -0.70 -6.87
C ILE A 338 10.28 0.39 -7.58
N ILE A 339 11.43 0.04 -8.16
CA ILE A 339 12.31 1.01 -8.85
C ILE A 339 11.58 1.67 -10.01
N SER A 340 10.89 0.88 -10.84
CA SER A 340 10.09 1.38 -11.96
C SER A 340 9.01 2.34 -11.50
N PHE A 341 8.24 1.97 -10.47
CA PHE A 341 7.18 2.83 -9.94
C PHE A 341 7.73 4.13 -9.35
N ILE A 342 8.77 4.07 -8.53
CA ILE A 342 9.38 5.25 -7.91
C ILE A 342 9.99 6.17 -8.98
N ASN A 343 10.63 5.63 -10.02
CA ASN A 343 11.15 6.43 -11.14
C ASN A 343 10.08 7.22 -11.89
N ASN A 344 8.85 6.71 -11.95
CA ASN A 344 7.71 7.45 -12.52
C ASN A 344 7.20 8.58 -11.61
N LYS A 345 7.59 8.58 -10.32
CA LYS A 345 7.13 9.53 -9.30
C LYS A 345 8.19 10.57 -8.93
N LEU A 346 9.46 10.18 -8.88
CA LEU A 346 10.58 11.02 -8.48
C LEU A 346 10.61 12.41 -9.15
N PRO A 347 10.43 12.55 -10.48
CA PRO A 347 10.46 13.86 -11.13
C PRO A 347 9.36 14.83 -10.67
N LYS A 348 8.27 14.32 -10.07
CA LYS A 348 7.19 15.14 -9.51
C LYS A 348 7.40 15.49 -8.04
N LEU A 349 8.21 14.69 -7.33
CA LEU A 349 8.48 14.84 -5.91
C LEU A 349 9.62 15.82 -5.62
N PHE A 350 10.59 15.97 -6.53
CA PHE A 350 11.77 16.79 -6.31
C PHE A 350 11.93 17.90 -7.35
N LYS A 351 12.42 19.06 -6.90
CA LYS A 351 13.03 20.09 -7.73
C LYS A 351 14.51 19.75 -7.92
N ILE A 352 15.02 19.96 -9.13
CA ILE A 352 16.45 19.85 -9.41
C ILE A 352 16.99 21.28 -9.46
N ASN A 353 17.61 21.74 -8.38
CA ASN A 353 18.25 23.05 -8.35
C ASN A 353 19.69 22.92 -8.86
N ASN A 354 19.99 23.65 -9.93
CA ASN A 354 21.31 23.88 -10.55
C ASN A 354 21.86 22.81 -11.50
N TYR A 355 21.83 23.14 -12.80
CA TYR A 355 23.04 23.11 -13.63
C TYR A 355 23.25 24.51 -14.20
N ALA A 356 24.35 25.16 -13.79
CA ALA A 356 24.87 26.33 -14.48
C ALA A 356 25.60 25.81 -15.74
N GLY A 357 24.95 25.89 -16.89
CA GLY A 357 25.55 25.50 -18.17
C GLY A 357 24.51 25.58 -19.27
N ASP A 358 24.71 26.52 -20.20
CA ASP A 358 23.95 26.63 -21.44
C ASP A 358 23.90 25.28 -22.17
N ASN A 359 22.70 24.85 -22.56
CA ASN A 359 22.40 23.73 -23.47
C ASN A 359 22.56 22.27 -22.96
N ALA A 360 22.51 21.98 -21.66
CA ALA A 360 22.42 20.60 -21.18
C ALA A 360 20.96 20.13 -20.98
N THR A 361 20.60 19.00 -21.58
CA THR A 361 19.35 18.26 -21.31
C THR A 361 19.12 18.10 -19.81
N LYS A 362 17.92 18.43 -19.32
CA LYS A 362 17.57 18.28 -17.89
C LYS A 362 17.95 16.86 -17.41
N PRO A 363 18.70 16.72 -16.31
CA PRO A 363 19.08 15.43 -15.77
C PRO A 363 17.82 14.63 -15.42
N VAL A 364 17.78 13.38 -15.84
CA VAL A 364 16.66 12.49 -15.57
C VAL A 364 16.82 11.93 -14.16
N LEU A 365 15.97 12.39 -13.23
CA LEU A 365 15.99 11.91 -11.85
C LEU A 365 15.46 10.48 -11.79
N GLN A 366 16.38 9.53 -11.69
CA GLN A 366 16.09 8.10 -11.62
C GLN A 366 16.98 7.41 -10.57
N ILE A 367 16.38 6.46 -9.86
CA ILE A 367 17.04 5.52 -8.98
C ILE A 367 17.33 4.19 -9.67
N VAL A 368 18.40 3.55 -9.22
CA VAL A 368 18.87 2.23 -9.66
C VAL A 368 19.50 1.50 -8.48
N GLN A 369 19.59 0.17 -8.54
CA GLN A 369 20.48 -0.56 -7.63
C GLN A 369 21.95 -0.26 -7.97
N HIS A 370 22.75 0.03 -6.96
CA HIS A 370 24.20 0.21 -7.07
C HIS A 370 24.86 -1.11 -7.50
N ASP A 371 25.90 -1.03 -8.34
CA ASP A 371 26.48 -2.24 -8.94
C ASP A 371 27.30 -3.09 -7.94
N ASN A 372 27.85 -2.45 -6.90
CA ASN A 372 28.83 -3.09 -6.00
C ASN A 372 28.54 -2.95 -4.50
N GLN A 373 27.48 -2.25 -4.11
CA GLN A 373 27.09 -1.97 -2.72
C GLN A 373 25.57 -2.18 -2.56
N PRO A 374 25.08 -2.57 -1.37
CA PRO A 374 23.69 -2.98 -1.17
C PRO A 374 22.78 -1.76 -1.03
N TYR A 375 22.76 -0.88 -2.02
CA TYR A 375 22.01 0.39 -1.98
C TYR A 375 21.19 0.60 -3.26
N ILE A 376 20.04 1.23 -3.09
CA ILE A 376 19.32 1.90 -4.17
C ILE A 376 19.75 3.36 -4.16
N VAL A 377 20.33 3.81 -5.26
CA VAL A 377 20.98 5.12 -5.39
C VAL A 377 20.46 5.86 -6.61
N LEU A 378 20.71 7.16 -6.71
CA LEU A 378 20.52 7.90 -7.95
C LEU A 378 21.46 7.37 -9.05
N THR A 379 21.03 7.50 -10.31
CA THR A 379 21.72 6.90 -11.47
C THR A 379 23.17 7.38 -11.64
N ASP A 380 23.45 8.64 -11.31
CA ASP A 380 24.79 9.24 -11.32
C ASP A 380 25.73 8.67 -10.23
N ARG A 381 25.16 8.06 -9.18
CA ARG A 381 25.90 7.40 -8.09
C ARG A 381 26.08 5.90 -8.29
N ARG A 382 25.56 5.31 -9.37
CA ARG A 382 25.52 3.85 -9.61
C ARG A 382 26.86 3.12 -9.44
N HIS A 383 27.97 3.79 -9.73
CA HIS A 383 29.33 3.22 -9.70
C HIS A 383 30.24 3.87 -8.64
N ARG A 384 29.74 4.82 -7.84
CA ARG A 384 30.57 5.57 -6.88
C ARG A 384 30.94 4.70 -5.68
N GLN A 385 32.24 4.61 -5.36
CA GLN A 385 32.70 3.83 -4.20
C GLN A 385 32.40 4.53 -2.87
N ASN A 386 32.56 5.85 -2.81
CA ASN A 386 32.16 6.64 -1.65
C ASN A 386 30.80 7.30 -1.91
N LEU A 387 29.73 6.71 -1.38
CA LEU A 387 28.37 7.21 -1.61
C LEU A 387 28.08 8.54 -0.89
N LEU A 388 28.89 8.93 0.09
CA LEU A 388 28.76 10.21 0.81
C LEU A 388 29.50 11.37 0.12
N GLU A 389 30.30 11.07 -0.90
CA GLU A 389 31.03 12.08 -1.65
C GLU A 389 30.08 12.92 -2.51
N GLU A 390 30.24 14.25 -2.42
CA GLU A 390 29.47 15.27 -3.17
C GLU A 390 27.96 15.01 -3.16
N PRO A 391 27.25 15.13 -2.02
CA PRO A 391 25.80 14.95 -1.99
C PRO A 391 25.13 15.91 -2.97
N CYS A 392 24.17 15.40 -3.74
CA CYS A 392 23.38 16.24 -4.64
C CYS A 392 22.33 16.99 -3.82
N LEU A 393 21.98 18.20 -4.24
CA LEU A 393 20.92 18.97 -3.59
C LEU A 393 19.57 18.56 -4.19
N LEU A 394 18.87 17.66 -3.49
CA LEU A 394 17.47 17.35 -3.77
C LEU A 394 16.60 18.19 -2.84
N GLU A 395 15.70 18.98 -3.42
CA GLU A 395 14.68 19.71 -2.66
C GLU A 395 13.31 19.15 -3.01
N LEU A 396 12.45 18.91 -2.02
CA LEU A 396 11.07 18.53 -2.28
C LEU A 396 10.35 19.61 -3.10
N SER A 397 9.41 19.16 -3.92
CA SER A 397 8.50 20.04 -4.63
C SER A 397 7.57 20.74 -3.63
N GLU A 398 7.54 22.07 -3.64
CA GLU A 398 6.60 22.90 -2.84
C GLU A 398 5.11 22.62 -3.12
N LYS A 399 4.79 21.79 -4.12
CA LYS A 399 3.41 21.47 -4.52
C LYS A 399 2.87 20.17 -3.90
N ILE A 400 3.59 19.56 -2.95
CA ILE A 400 3.16 18.29 -2.36
C ILE A 400 2.06 18.55 -1.33
N VAL A 401 0.85 18.11 -1.65
CA VAL A 401 -0.32 18.17 -0.76
C VAL A 401 -0.76 16.75 -0.42
N TYR A 402 -1.30 16.57 0.79
CA TYR A 402 -1.74 15.27 1.29
C TYR A 402 -3.20 15.33 1.74
N ASP A 403 -3.93 14.23 1.56
CA ASP A 403 -5.26 14.08 2.15
C ASP A 403 -5.18 13.64 3.62
N ASP A 404 -6.33 13.47 4.27
CA ASP A 404 -6.41 13.08 5.68
C ASP A 404 -5.89 11.66 5.96
N ALA A 405 -5.69 10.82 4.94
CA ALA A 405 -5.04 9.50 5.07
C ALA A 405 -3.53 9.58 4.81
N GLY A 406 -2.99 10.76 4.51
CA GLY A 406 -1.59 10.98 4.22
C GLY A 406 -1.16 10.44 2.85
N TYR A 407 -2.08 10.22 1.92
CA TYR A 407 -1.74 9.99 0.51
C TYR A 407 -1.52 11.33 -0.17
N PHE A 408 -0.67 11.35 -1.21
CA PHE A 408 -0.58 12.53 -2.07
C PHE A 408 -1.96 12.82 -2.66
N ILE A 409 -2.45 14.05 -2.51
CA ILE A 409 -3.68 14.47 -3.19
C ILE A 409 -3.41 14.37 -4.68
N ARG A 410 -3.97 13.33 -5.28
CA ARG A 410 -4.08 13.19 -6.73
C ARG A 410 -5.37 13.86 -7.14
N ASN A 411 -5.32 14.67 -8.20
CA ASN A 411 -6.48 14.70 -9.07
C ASN A 411 -6.46 13.45 -9.96
N GLU A 412 -7.64 13.01 -10.40
CA GLU A 412 -7.86 11.88 -11.31
C GLU A 412 -7.07 11.99 -12.65
N SER A 413 -6.47 13.16 -12.92
CA SER A 413 -5.61 13.49 -14.08
C SER A 413 -4.20 14.02 -13.72
N GLY A 414 -3.82 14.09 -12.44
CA GLY A 414 -2.53 14.70 -12.01
C GLY A 414 -2.50 16.23 -12.08
N GLN A 415 -3.66 16.85 -12.13
CA GLN A 415 -3.90 18.28 -12.19
C GLN A 415 -4.25 18.86 -10.80
N TRP A 416 -4.43 20.17 -10.60
CA TRP A 416 -5.00 20.72 -9.34
C TRP A 416 -6.51 20.95 -9.50
N GLN A 417 -7.28 21.07 -8.41
CA GLN A 417 -8.75 21.22 -8.50
C GLN A 417 -9.23 22.56 -7.91
N PRO A 418 -9.97 23.37 -8.67
CA PRO A 418 -10.67 24.53 -8.13
C PRO A 418 -11.75 24.12 -7.13
N ARG A 419 -11.93 24.92 -6.08
CA ARG A 419 -13.03 24.73 -5.12
C ARG A 419 -14.33 25.22 -5.75
N TYR A 420 -15.43 24.57 -5.38
CA TYR A 420 -16.76 24.96 -5.83
C TYR A 420 -17.83 24.62 -4.79
N ASN A 421 -18.92 25.36 -4.85
CA ASN A 421 -20.16 25.10 -4.13
C ASN A 421 -21.25 24.83 -5.16
N LEU A 422 -22.04 23.80 -4.91
CA LEU A 422 -23.21 23.45 -5.72
C LEU A 422 -24.45 23.52 -4.84
N TYR A 423 -25.40 24.34 -5.26
CA TYR A 423 -26.73 24.45 -4.66
C TYR A 423 -27.77 24.04 -5.70
N GLU A 424 -28.93 23.65 -5.22
CA GLU A 424 -30.03 23.16 -6.03
C GLU A 424 -31.35 23.68 -5.47
N ASP A 425 -32.24 24.12 -6.37
CA ASP A 425 -33.67 24.24 -6.09
C ASP A 425 -34.46 23.32 -7.04
N ASP A 426 -35.78 23.34 -6.98
CA ASP A 426 -36.64 22.46 -7.79
C ASP A 426 -36.43 22.60 -9.30
N THR A 427 -35.92 23.74 -9.76
CA THR A 427 -35.86 24.13 -11.17
C THR A 427 -34.44 24.31 -11.71
N LYS A 428 -33.45 24.56 -10.85
CA LYS A 428 -32.10 24.99 -11.26
C LYS A 428 -31.03 24.47 -10.30
N TYR A 429 -29.83 24.35 -10.83
CA TYR A 429 -28.60 24.30 -10.06
C TYR A 429 -27.91 25.66 -10.06
N TYR A 430 -27.29 26.01 -8.94
CA TYR A 430 -26.44 27.17 -8.78
C TYR A 430 -25.05 26.71 -8.41
N LEU A 431 -24.11 26.93 -9.32
CA LEU A 431 -22.75 26.47 -9.18
C LEU A 431 -21.82 27.68 -9.05
N ILE A 432 -21.09 27.76 -7.95
CA ILE A 432 -20.14 28.85 -7.65
C ILE A 432 -18.75 28.24 -7.59
N ILE A 433 -17.84 28.70 -8.44
CA ILE A 433 -16.50 28.12 -8.60
C ILE A 433 -15.45 29.20 -8.35
N GLU A 434 -14.48 28.89 -7.50
CA GLU A 434 -13.37 29.79 -7.18
C GLU A 434 -12.26 29.66 -8.24
N LEU A 435 -12.19 30.62 -9.16
CA LEU A 435 -11.25 30.66 -10.29
C LEU A 435 -10.57 32.04 -10.41
N THR A 436 -9.98 32.47 -9.30
CA THR A 436 -9.24 33.72 -9.20
C THR A 436 -7.95 33.69 -10.03
N GLY A 437 -7.63 34.82 -10.68
CA GLY A 437 -6.38 35.02 -11.41
C GLY A 437 -6.34 34.49 -12.85
N PHE A 438 -7.45 33.99 -13.39
CA PHE A 438 -7.55 33.56 -14.79
C PHE A 438 -8.01 34.68 -15.74
N LYS A 439 -7.52 34.71 -16.97
CA LYS A 439 -8.13 35.52 -18.04
C LYS A 439 -9.33 34.79 -18.66
N GLN A 440 -10.16 35.50 -19.40
CA GLN A 440 -11.42 34.97 -19.93
C GLN A 440 -11.21 33.86 -21.00
N ASP A 441 -10.07 33.87 -21.67
CA ASP A 441 -9.65 32.96 -22.73
C ASP A 441 -8.80 31.77 -22.24
N GLU A 442 -8.41 31.76 -20.96
CA GLU A 442 -7.58 30.70 -20.36
C GLU A 442 -8.40 29.52 -19.81
N LEU A 443 -9.72 29.62 -19.85
CA LEU A 443 -10.67 28.64 -19.34
C LEU A 443 -11.53 28.09 -20.48
N LYS A 444 -11.71 26.76 -20.50
CA LYS A 444 -12.59 26.08 -21.44
C LYS A 444 -13.67 25.35 -20.66
N ALA A 445 -14.93 25.66 -20.95
CA ALA A 445 -16.07 24.96 -20.37
C ALA A 445 -16.77 24.14 -21.45
N ASN A 446 -16.95 22.85 -21.19
CA ASN A 446 -17.73 21.93 -22.00
C ASN A 446 -18.97 21.53 -21.21
N VAL A 447 -20.14 21.81 -21.76
CA VAL A 447 -21.43 21.43 -21.16
C VAL A 447 -21.93 20.17 -21.84
N LEU A 448 -22.22 19.15 -21.04
CA LEU A 448 -22.80 17.88 -21.44
C LEU A 448 -24.21 17.75 -20.83
N GLU A 449 -25.02 16.81 -21.31
CA GLU A 449 -26.42 16.66 -20.89
C GLU A 449 -26.62 16.50 -19.37
N LYS A 450 -25.64 15.94 -18.65
CA LYS A 450 -25.68 15.71 -17.19
C LYS A 450 -24.41 16.15 -16.47
N SER A 451 -23.57 16.96 -17.10
CA SER A 451 -22.37 17.44 -16.44
C SER A 451 -21.81 18.70 -17.06
N ILE A 452 -21.07 19.47 -16.27
CA ILE A 452 -20.23 20.56 -16.76
C ILE A 452 -18.77 20.18 -16.49
N VAL A 453 -17.94 20.32 -17.51
CA VAL A 453 -16.50 20.09 -17.44
C VAL A 453 -15.79 21.42 -17.68
N ILE A 454 -14.92 21.82 -16.77
CA ILE A 454 -14.14 23.05 -16.89
C ILE A 454 -12.66 22.71 -16.84
N ASP A 455 -11.95 23.07 -17.89
CA ASP A 455 -10.51 22.89 -18.05
C ASP A 455 -9.81 24.25 -18.01
N GLY A 456 -8.62 24.30 -17.44
CA GLY A 456 -7.80 25.51 -17.46
C GLY A 456 -6.35 25.25 -17.05
N ASN A 457 -5.49 26.25 -17.21
CA ASN A 457 -4.10 26.17 -16.78
C ASN A 457 -3.65 27.49 -16.14
N ARG A 458 -3.40 27.48 -14.83
CA ARG A 458 -2.86 28.64 -14.12
C ARG A 458 -1.35 28.69 -14.33
N SER A 459 -0.88 29.75 -14.98
CA SER A 459 0.54 29.99 -15.21
C SER A 459 1.33 30.07 -13.90
N ASP A 460 2.65 29.86 -13.99
CA ASP A 460 3.54 29.99 -12.84
C ASP A 460 3.56 31.45 -12.35
N LEU A 461 3.13 31.67 -11.11
CA LEU A 461 3.04 32.99 -10.51
C LEU A 461 4.42 33.59 -10.21
N ASN A 462 5.48 32.78 -10.18
CA ASN A 462 6.86 33.30 -10.04
C ASN A 462 7.27 34.15 -11.23
N GLN A 463 6.67 33.95 -12.41
CA GLN A 463 6.95 34.77 -13.60
C GLN A 463 6.46 36.22 -13.48
N LEU A 464 5.66 36.53 -12.45
CA LEU A 464 5.22 37.90 -12.17
C LEU A 464 6.35 38.78 -11.62
N MET A 465 7.51 38.19 -11.27
CA MET A 465 8.66 38.90 -10.71
C MET A 465 9.97 38.41 -11.35
N ALA A 466 10.96 39.28 -11.49
CA ALA A 466 12.23 38.93 -12.13
C ALA A 466 13.05 37.91 -11.31
N HIS A 467 13.04 38.00 -9.97
CA HIS A 467 13.79 37.13 -9.06
C HIS A 467 13.06 36.95 -7.70
N PRO A 468 11.92 36.27 -7.66
CA PRO A 468 11.16 36.13 -6.41
C PRO A 468 11.87 35.18 -5.43
N ILE A 469 11.98 35.60 -4.18
CA ILE A 469 12.25 34.69 -3.04
C ILE A 469 10.90 34.32 -2.45
N VAL A 470 10.41 33.11 -2.75
CA VAL A 470 9.13 32.62 -2.23
C VAL A 470 9.30 32.29 -0.75
N ARG A 471 8.58 33.00 0.12
CA ARG A 471 8.55 32.71 1.56
C ARG A 471 7.43 31.75 1.95
N GLN A 472 6.31 31.81 1.21
CA GLN A 472 5.11 31.00 1.41
C GLN A 472 4.34 30.94 0.07
N SER A 473 3.72 29.80 -0.24
CA SER A 473 2.97 29.62 -1.48
C SER A 473 1.83 28.62 -1.30
N ASP A 474 0.62 29.13 -1.08
CA ASP A 474 -0.58 28.31 -0.90
C ASP A 474 -1.50 28.30 -2.15
N ILE A 475 -1.19 29.14 -3.15
CA ILE A 475 -1.99 29.25 -4.38
C ILE A 475 -1.57 28.13 -5.34
N LEU A 476 -2.49 27.21 -5.62
CA LEU A 476 -2.27 26.09 -6.54
C LEU A 476 -2.06 26.58 -7.98
N ILE A 477 -1.04 26.08 -8.69
CA ILE A 477 -0.73 26.45 -10.09
C ILE A 477 -0.64 25.22 -11.00
N GLY A 478 -0.78 25.40 -12.31
CA GLY A 478 -0.73 24.33 -13.32
C GLY A 478 -2.09 24.05 -13.97
N SER A 479 -2.20 22.92 -14.67
CA SER A 479 -3.46 22.54 -15.33
C SER A 479 -4.48 22.00 -14.33
N PHE A 480 -5.76 22.23 -14.60
CA PHE A 480 -6.91 21.69 -13.89
C PHE A 480 -7.97 21.16 -14.86
N LYS A 481 -8.75 20.18 -14.37
CA LYS A 481 -9.98 19.69 -14.98
C LYS A 481 -10.99 19.42 -13.88
N LEU A 482 -12.07 20.18 -13.87
CA LEU A 482 -13.16 20.10 -12.91
C LEU A 482 -14.39 19.52 -13.61
N THR A 483 -14.82 18.33 -13.20
CA THR A 483 -16.05 17.71 -13.71
C THR A 483 -17.11 17.76 -12.62
N ILE A 484 -18.27 18.35 -12.94
CA ILE A 484 -19.38 18.51 -12.02
C ILE A 484 -20.57 17.75 -12.61
N PRO A 485 -20.92 16.59 -12.05
CA PRO A 485 -22.09 15.82 -12.47
C PRO A 485 -23.38 16.40 -11.87
N PHE A 486 -24.48 16.27 -12.62
CA PHE A 486 -25.84 16.59 -12.18
C PHE A 486 -26.70 15.33 -12.15
N GLU A 487 -27.68 15.30 -11.24
CA GLU A 487 -28.57 14.14 -11.08
C GLU A 487 -29.58 14.01 -12.23
N CYS A 488 -29.96 15.15 -12.83
CA CYS A 488 -30.91 15.21 -13.94
C CYS A 488 -30.30 15.88 -15.19
N GLU A 489 -31.01 15.74 -16.32
CA GLU A 489 -30.62 16.46 -17.54
C GLU A 489 -30.77 17.98 -17.35
N ILE A 490 -29.79 18.72 -17.85
CA ILE A 490 -29.76 20.18 -17.81
C ILE A 490 -30.17 20.77 -19.17
N ASP A 491 -30.80 21.94 -19.15
CA ASP A 491 -31.08 22.70 -20.37
C ASP A 491 -29.84 23.51 -20.75
N ILE A 492 -29.04 22.94 -21.64
CA ILE A 492 -27.75 23.50 -22.08
C ILE A 492 -27.92 24.89 -22.72
N ASN A 493 -29.06 25.16 -23.36
CA ASN A 493 -29.27 26.41 -24.09
C ASN A 493 -29.60 27.60 -23.18
N GLU A 494 -30.04 27.34 -21.95
CA GLU A 494 -30.46 28.37 -20.99
C GLU A 494 -29.45 28.60 -19.85
N ILE A 495 -28.26 27.99 -19.93
CA ILE A 495 -27.21 28.19 -18.92
C ILE A 495 -26.73 29.64 -18.97
N LYS A 496 -26.70 30.27 -17.79
CA LYS A 496 -26.13 31.61 -17.62
C LYS A 496 -24.85 31.53 -16.83
N SER A 497 -23.85 32.29 -17.25
CA SER A 497 -22.58 32.44 -16.55
C SER A 497 -22.35 33.90 -16.19
N GLU A 498 -21.92 34.12 -14.95
CA GLU A 498 -21.49 35.41 -14.45
C GLU A 498 -20.12 35.27 -13.81
N ARG A 499 -19.28 36.28 -13.97
CA ARG A 499 -17.94 36.30 -13.41
C ARG A 499 -17.77 37.57 -12.58
N ASP A 500 -17.42 37.39 -11.31
CA ASP A 500 -17.31 38.48 -10.35
C ASP A 500 -16.30 38.12 -9.25
N ASP A 501 -15.38 39.04 -8.94
CA ASP A 501 -14.38 38.90 -7.87
C ASP A 501 -13.62 37.55 -7.80
N GLY A 502 -13.29 36.98 -8.97
CA GLY A 502 -12.59 35.70 -9.04
C GLY A 502 -13.49 34.46 -8.92
N PHE A 503 -14.80 34.64 -8.76
CA PHE A 503 -15.80 33.57 -8.81
C PHE A 503 -16.45 33.48 -10.18
N ILE A 504 -16.73 32.24 -10.60
CA ILE A 504 -17.62 31.94 -11.72
C ILE A 504 -18.91 31.39 -11.14
N ARG A 505 -20.02 32.07 -11.42
CA ARG A 505 -21.36 31.65 -11.03
C ARG A 505 -22.09 31.13 -12.27
N LEU A 506 -22.49 29.87 -12.23
CA LEU A 506 -23.29 29.23 -13.28
C LEU A 506 -24.70 28.99 -12.73
N ILE A 507 -25.69 29.49 -13.45
CA ILE A 507 -27.10 29.16 -13.23
C ILE A 507 -27.46 28.14 -14.30
N VAL A 508 -27.75 26.91 -13.88
CA VAL A 508 -27.90 25.76 -14.75
C VAL A 508 -29.33 25.23 -14.62
N PRO A 509 -30.23 25.54 -15.57
CA PRO A 509 -31.62 25.08 -15.50
C PRO A 509 -31.75 23.58 -15.69
N LYS A 510 -32.66 22.97 -14.92
CA LYS A 510 -33.04 21.57 -15.10
C LYS A 510 -33.99 21.46 -16.29
N LYS A 511 -33.79 20.43 -17.11
CA LYS A 511 -34.67 20.13 -18.23
C LYS A 511 -36.01 19.62 -17.70
N LYS A 512 -37.11 20.29 -18.05
CA LYS A 512 -38.45 19.89 -17.59
C LYS A 512 -38.76 18.46 -18.04
N GLN A 513 -39.00 17.56 -17.09
CA GLN A 513 -39.53 16.24 -17.42
C GLN A 513 -40.97 16.41 -17.92
N ILE A 514 -41.19 16.14 -19.21
CA ILE A 514 -42.55 16.03 -19.75
C ILE A 514 -43.15 14.77 -19.15
N GLN A 515 -43.99 14.91 -18.11
CA GLN A 515 -44.87 13.83 -17.69
C GLN A 515 -45.83 13.55 -18.86
N LYS A 516 -45.57 12.49 -19.63
CA LYS A 516 -46.57 11.96 -20.54
C LYS A 516 -47.73 11.47 -19.67
N PRO A 517 -48.97 11.97 -19.85
CA PRO A 517 -50.11 11.43 -19.13
C PRO A 517 -50.25 9.95 -19.50
N ILE A 518 -50.17 9.08 -18.49
CA ILE A 518 -50.59 7.69 -18.63
C ILE A 518 -52.11 7.75 -18.73
N LYS A 519 -52.68 7.41 -19.90
CA LYS A 519 -54.11 7.10 -19.98
C LYS A 519 -54.33 5.82 -19.19
N LEU A 520 -55.10 5.91 -18.10
CA LEU A 520 -55.62 4.76 -17.36
C LEU A 520 -56.58 3.96 -18.23
#